data_AF-A0A7S0ZUF4-F1
#
_entry.id   AF-A0A7S0ZUF4-F1
#
_cell.length_a   1.000
_cell.length_b   1.000
_cell.length_c   1.000
_cell.angle_alpha   90.00
_cell.angle_beta   90.00
_cell.angle_gamma   90.00
#
_symmetry.space_group_name_H-M   'P 1'
#
loop_
_entity.id
_entity.type
_entity.pdbx_description
1 polymer ?
#
loop_
_entity_poly.entity_id
_entity_poly.type
_entity_poly.pdbx_seq_one_letter_code
_entity_poly.pdbx_strand_id
1 'polypeptide(L)'
;HLMAGQMHITKRDGRQVPVMFDKITVRIRALCNGLSPDYVDPVSITQKVVEGFYNGITSSQVDTLAAETCAYMSQRHHDFSTLAARIAISNLHKNTRASFSETCRALFEYVDKQGRNAALISKEVWDFVHEHHERLDKVVDYERDFAFDYFGFKTLEKSYLLRIHGSVAERPQHMWMRVACGIHSGDIDAVIET
;
A
#
# COMPACT_ATOMS: atom_id res chain seq x y z
N HIS A 1 -18.31 27.48 -27.47
CA HIS A 1 -17.48 27.42 -26.27
C HIS A 1 -17.96 26.30 -25.35
N LEU A 2 -17.33 25.12 -25.44
CA LEU A 2 -17.54 24.04 -24.46
C LEU A 2 -16.93 24.51 -23.14
N MET A 3 -17.74 24.55 -22.08
CA MET A 3 -17.30 24.82 -20.72
C MET A 3 -16.23 23.81 -20.33
N ALA A 4 -14.98 24.24 -20.21
CA ALA A 4 -13.91 23.40 -19.67
C ALA A 4 -14.25 23.12 -18.20
N GLY A 5 -14.77 21.93 -17.92
CA GLY A 5 -15.06 21.48 -16.56
C GLY A 5 -13.79 21.57 -15.70
N GLN A 6 -13.90 22.19 -14.53
CA GLN A 6 -12.80 22.34 -13.58
C GLN A 6 -12.21 20.96 -13.25
N MET A 7 -10.89 20.80 -13.35
CA MET A 7 -10.21 19.52 -13.12
C MET A 7 -10.49 18.99 -11.72
N HIS A 8 -10.87 17.71 -11.62
CA HIS A 8 -11.19 17.06 -10.34
C HIS A 8 -10.43 15.75 -10.14
N ILE A 9 -10.34 15.35 -8.87
CA ILE A 9 -9.79 14.07 -8.40
C ILE A 9 -10.94 13.20 -7.90
N THR A 10 -10.96 11.94 -8.32
CA THR A 10 -11.90 10.93 -7.83
C THR A 10 -11.34 10.26 -6.57
N LYS A 11 -11.99 10.43 -5.43
CA LYS A 11 -11.62 9.80 -4.16
C LYS A 11 -11.86 8.28 -4.19
N ARG A 12 -11.27 7.55 -3.24
CA ARG A 12 -11.45 6.09 -3.08
C ARG A 12 -12.91 5.70 -2.80
N ASP A 13 -13.69 6.61 -2.20
CA ASP A 13 -15.13 6.47 -1.97
C ASP A 13 -16.00 6.92 -3.16
N GLY A 14 -15.39 7.27 -4.30
CA GLY A 14 -16.07 7.72 -5.50
C GLY A 14 -16.41 9.21 -5.56
N ARG A 15 -16.23 9.97 -4.46
CA ARG A 15 -16.51 11.41 -4.47
C ARG A 15 -15.54 12.17 -5.37
N GLN A 16 -16.04 13.16 -6.08
CA GLN A 16 -15.22 14.07 -6.88
C GLN A 16 -14.90 15.32 -6.07
N VAL A 17 -13.63 15.72 -6.06
CA VAL A 17 -13.17 16.95 -5.41
C VAL A 17 -12.31 17.77 -6.37
N PRO A 18 -12.31 19.10 -6.30
CA PRO A 18 -11.38 19.90 -7.10
C PRO A 18 -9.93 19.53 -6.77
N VAL A 19 -9.05 19.66 -7.75
CA VAL A 19 -7.61 19.52 -7.52
C VAL A 19 -7.16 20.62 -6.54
N MET A 20 -6.56 20.21 -5.42
CA MET A 20 -6.04 21.12 -4.40
C MET A 20 -4.55 20.84 -4.19
N PHE A 21 -3.70 21.72 -4.71
CA PHE A 21 -2.25 21.59 -4.65
C PHE A 21 -1.74 21.42 -3.21
N ASP A 22 -2.21 22.26 -2.29
CA ASP A 22 -1.80 22.24 -0.89
C ASP A 22 -2.07 20.89 -0.20
N LYS A 23 -3.17 20.20 -0.55
CA LYS A 23 -3.49 18.89 0.04
C LYS A 23 -2.49 17.82 -0.42
N ILE A 24 -2.00 17.90 -1.65
CA ILE A 24 -1.00 16.97 -2.18
C ILE A 24 0.35 17.27 -1.51
N THR A 25 0.75 18.55 -1.45
CA THR A 25 1.98 18.98 -0.78
C THR A 25 2.02 18.58 0.70
N VAL A 26 0.94 18.79 1.45
CA VAL A 26 0.83 18.40 2.87
C VAL A 26 1.00 16.89 3.02
N ARG A 27 0.40 16.10 2.12
CA ARG A 27 0.52 14.64 2.14
C ARG A 27 1.95 14.18 1.87
N ILE A 28 2.63 14.74 0.87
CA ILE A 28 4.03 14.40 0.57
C ILE A 28 4.92 14.81 1.74
N ARG A 29 4.74 16.02 2.27
CA ARG A 29 5.50 16.55 3.41
C ARG A 29 5.41 15.64 4.65
N ALA A 30 4.22 15.09 4.94
CA ALA A 30 4.05 14.18 6.07
C ALA A 30 4.90 12.90 5.97
N LEU A 31 5.37 12.54 4.77
CA LEU A 31 6.21 11.36 4.52
C LEU A 31 7.70 11.70 4.42
N CYS A 32 8.08 12.99 4.52
CA CYS A 32 9.46 13.46 4.43
C CYS A 32 10.23 13.44 5.76
N ASN A 33 9.66 12.90 6.84
CA ASN A 33 10.33 12.88 8.14
C ASN A 33 11.70 12.18 8.07
N GLY A 34 12.75 12.84 8.56
CA GLY A 34 14.12 12.32 8.53
C GLY A 34 14.79 12.28 7.15
N LEU A 35 14.19 12.89 6.12
CA LEU A 35 14.82 13.05 4.79
C LEU A 35 15.53 14.41 4.70
N SER A 36 16.54 14.50 3.84
CA SER A 36 17.31 15.73 3.67
C SER A 36 16.46 16.86 3.07
N PRO A 37 16.26 17.98 3.80
CA PRO A 37 15.46 19.11 3.32
C PRO A 37 16.14 19.89 2.19
N ASP A 38 17.45 19.75 2.04
CA ASP A 38 18.22 20.41 0.97
C ASP A 38 17.95 19.78 -0.40
N TYR A 39 17.57 18.50 -0.42
CA TYR A 39 17.30 17.76 -1.65
C TYR A 39 15.80 17.48 -1.85
N VAL A 40 15.09 17.10 -0.78
CA VAL A 40 13.70 16.65 -0.86
C VAL A 40 12.74 17.78 -0.50
N ASP A 41 12.38 18.59 -1.50
CA ASP A 41 11.35 19.62 -1.37
C ASP A 41 9.96 19.11 -1.80
N PRO A 42 8.99 18.98 -0.87
CA PRO A 42 7.63 18.57 -1.19
C PRO A 42 6.92 19.47 -2.21
N VAL A 43 7.22 20.77 -2.23
CA VAL A 43 6.57 21.71 -3.15
C VAL A 43 7.00 21.43 -4.58
N SER A 44 8.32 21.35 -4.82
CA SER A 44 8.89 21.00 -6.13
C SER A 44 8.42 19.63 -6.63
N ILE A 45 8.31 18.63 -5.75
CA ILE A 45 7.76 17.32 -6.11
C ILE A 45 6.31 17.46 -6.54
N THR A 46 5.50 18.19 -5.78
CA THR A 46 4.07 18.35 -6.08
C THR A 46 3.84 19.04 -7.43
N GLN A 47 4.67 20.02 -7.79
CA GLN A 47 4.61 20.67 -9.11
C GLN A 47 4.78 19.64 -10.23
N LYS A 48 5.82 18.79 -10.15
CA LYS A 48 6.08 17.72 -11.12
C LYS A 48 4.96 16.68 -11.19
N VAL A 49 4.38 16.33 -10.05
CA VAL A 49 3.28 15.36 -9.99
C VAL A 49 2.03 15.88 -10.68
N VAL A 50 1.71 17.17 -10.51
CA VAL A 50 0.52 17.79 -11.12
C VAL A 50 0.63 17.90 -12.64
N GLU A 51 1.84 17.96 -13.21
CA GLU A 51 2.04 17.96 -14.67
C GLU A 51 1.50 16.68 -15.33
N GLY A 52 1.45 15.55 -14.61
CA GLY A 52 0.90 14.28 -15.12
C GLY A 52 -0.61 14.10 -14.88
N PHE A 53 -1.32 15.13 -14.39
CA PHE A 53 -2.74 15.00 -14.07
C PHE A 53 -3.61 15.04 -15.32
N TYR A 54 -4.70 14.28 -15.27
CA TYR A 54 -5.81 14.37 -16.19
C TYR A 54 -7.11 14.48 -15.41
N ASN A 55 -8.15 14.98 -16.06
CA ASN A 55 -9.45 15.17 -15.43
C ASN A 55 -10.04 13.83 -14.97
N GLY A 56 -10.40 13.74 -13.68
CA GLY A 56 -10.96 12.52 -13.09
C GLY A 56 -9.92 11.54 -12.55
N ILE A 57 -8.62 11.89 -12.54
CA ILE A 57 -7.56 11.06 -11.94
C ILE A 57 -7.96 10.63 -10.52
N THR A 58 -7.75 9.34 -10.19
CA THR A 58 -8.12 8.85 -8.87
C THR A 58 -7.08 9.22 -7.82
N SER A 59 -7.50 9.36 -6.56
CA SER A 59 -6.56 9.60 -5.45
C SER A 59 -5.52 8.49 -5.24
N SER A 60 -5.79 7.27 -5.73
CA SER A 60 -4.80 6.18 -5.75
C SER A 60 -3.75 6.40 -6.85
N GLN A 61 -4.18 6.82 -8.04
CA GLN A 61 -3.27 7.15 -9.16
C GLN A 61 -2.42 8.39 -8.87
N VAL A 62 -2.95 9.38 -8.14
CA VAL A 62 -2.16 10.52 -7.68
C VAL A 62 -0.99 10.05 -6.80
N ASP A 63 -1.25 9.14 -5.85
CA ASP A 63 -0.19 8.59 -4.99
C ASP A 63 0.80 7.74 -5.80
N THR A 64 0.33 6.94 -6.77
CA THR A 64 1.20 6.17 -7.68
C THR A 64 2.11 7.09 -8.49
N LEU A 65 1.57 8.15 -9.10
CA LEU A 65 2.34 9.11 -9.88
C LEU A 65 3.37 9.85 -9.02
N ALA A 66 3.01 10.18 -7.78
CA ALA A 66 3.94 10.78 -6.82
C ALA A 66 5.09 9.84 -6.47
N ALA A 67 4.80 8.56 -6.20
CA ALA A 67 5.84 7.57 -5.93
C ALA A 67 6.77 7.37 -7.13
N GLU A 68 6.23 7.25 -8.35
CA GLU A 68 7.02 7.10 -9.59
C GLU A 68 7.88 8.34 -9.88
N THR A 69 7.34 9.54 -9.65
CA THR A 69 8.08 10.80 -9.78
C THR A 69 9.25 10.85 -8.82
N CYS A 70 9.04 10.50 -7.54
CA CYS A 70 10.11 10.41 -6.55
C CYS A 70 11.13 9.32 -6.93
N ALA A 71 10.68 8.15 -7.39
CA ALA A 71 11.58 7.07 -7.78
C ALA A 71 12.51 7.49 -8.94
N TYR A 72 12.00 8.23 -9.92
CA TYR A 72 12.81 8.80 -10.99
C TYR A 72 13.85 9.80 -10.45
N MET A 73 13.48 10.60 -9.44
CA MET A 73 14.38 11.55 -8.78
C MET A 73 15.44 10.91 -7.88
N SER A 74 15.42 9.59 -7.66
CA SER A 74 16.44 8.87 -6.88
C SER A 74 17.85 9.01 -7.43
N GLN A 75 18.00 9.28 -8.73
CA GLN A 75 19.28 9.59 -9.36
C GLN A 75 19.94 10.87 -8.81
N ARG A 76 19.16 11.77 -8.18
CA ARG A 76 19.65 13.01 -7.59
C ARG A 76 20.09 12.83 -6.13
N HIS A 77 19.32 12.05 -5.36
CA HIS A 77 19.60 11.78 -3.95
C HIS A 77 18.84 10.53 -3.50
N HIS A 78 19.45 9.69 -2.65
CA HIS A 78 18.87 8.41 -2.23
C HIS A 78 17.54 8.57 -1.45
N ASP A 79 17.37 9.67 -0.71
CA ASP A 79 16.13 9.95 0.05
C ASP A 79 14.87 10.03 -0.83
N PHE A 80 15.01 10.31 -2.12
CA PHE A 80 13.88 10.24 -3.04
C PHE A 80 13.38 8.80 -3.23
N SER A 81 14.27 7.79 -3.18
CA SER A 81 13.88 6.37 -3.18
C SER A 81 13.11 6.02 -1.90
N THR A 82 13.59 6.50 -0.75
CA THR A 82 12.90 6.33 0.55
C THR A 82 11.51 6.97 0.51
N LEU A 83 11.40 8.21 0.02
CA LEU A 83 10.11 8.89 -0.11
C LEU A 83 9.17 8.17 -1.08
N ALA A 84 9.68 7.71 -2.22
CA ALA A 84 8.91 6.94 -3.20
C ALA A 84 8.32 5.67 -2.58
N ALA A 85 9.12 4.93 -1.81
CA ALA A 85 8.68 3.76 -1.07
C ALA A 85 7.56 4.11 -0.09
N ARG A 86 7.78 5.14 0.76
CA ARG A 86 6.80 5.59 1.75
C ARG A 86 5.47 6.00 1.12
N ILE A 87 5.50 6.70 -0.01
CA ILE A 87 4.28 7.08 -0.74
C ILE A 87 3.57 5.82 -1.27
N ALA A 88 4.30 4.89 -1.89
CA ALA A 88 3.74 3.66 -2.45
C ALA A 88 3.12 2.76 -1.37
N ILE A 89 3.80 2.59 -0.23
CA ILE A 89 3.33 1.81 0.92
C ILE A 89 2.11 2.50 1.57
N SER A 90 2.17 3.82 1.77
CA SER A 90 1.00 4.59 2.27
C SER A 90 -0.20 4.45 1.33
N ASN A 91 0.02 4.38 0.01
CA ASN A 91 -1.04 4.12 -0.95
C ASN A 91 -1.61 2.70 -0.79
N LEU A 92 -0.75 1.69 -0.71
CA LEU A 92 -1.14 0.30 -0.49
C LEU A 92 -1.98 0.14 0.77
N HIS A 93 -1.55 0.73 1.90
CA HIS A 93 -2.28 0.68 3.17
C HIS A 93 -3.70 1.24 3.06
N LYS A 94 -3.92 2.26 2.22
CA LYS A 94 -5.25 2.84 1.98
C LYS A 94 -6.12 2.03 1.02
N ASN A 95 -5.53 1.10 0.28
CA ASN A 95 -6.22 0.25 -0.69
C ASN A 95 -6.35 -1.21 -0.19
N THR A 96 -5.88 -1.51 1.02
CA THR A 96 -5.91 -2.83 1.67
C THR A 96 -6.59 -2.76 3.02
N ARG A 97 -7.02 -3.92 3.54
CA ARG A 97 -7.55 -4.03 4.89
C ARG A 97 -6.42 -3.79 5.90
N ALA A 98 -6.76 -3.23 7.07
CA ALA A 98 -5.79 -2.99 8.12
C ALA A 98 -5.53 -4.24 8.99
N SER A 99 -6.55 -5.06 9.25
CA SER A 99 -6.41 -6.31 10.02
C SER A 99 -5.79 -7.40 9.16
N PHE A 100 -4.84 -8.14 9.74
CA PHE A 100 -4.23 -9.31 9.14
C PHE A 100 -5.25 -10.46 9.07
N SER A 101 -5.95 -10.73 10.16
CA SER A 101 -6.94 -11.80 10.24
C SER A 101 -8.09 -11.63 9.24
N GLU A 102 -8.62 -10.41 9.08
CA GLU A 102 -9.63 -10.09 8.07
C GLU A 102 -9.10 -10.21 6.63
N THR A 103 -7.80 -9.97 6.43
CA THR A 103 -7.16 -10.19 5.13
C THR A 103 -7.06 -11.68 4.85
N CYS A 104 -6.61 -12.49 5.80
CA CYS A 104 -6.58 -13.96 5.69
C CYS A 104 -7.96 -14.55 5.45
N ARG A 105 -9.00 -14.03 6.12
CA ARG A 105 -10.38 -14.42 5.88
C ARG A 105 -10.77 -14.21 4.41
N ALA A 106 -10.53 -13.02 3.88
CA ALA A 106 -10.85 -12.70 2.49
C ALA A 106 -10.05 -13.57 1.48
N LEU A 107 -8.82 -13.96 1.84
CA LEU A 107 -8.00 -14.86 1.03
C LEU A 107 -8.53 -16.31 1.07
N PHE A 108 -9.00 -16.78 2.22
CA PHE A 108 -9.56 -18.12 2.38
C PHE A 108 -10.95 -18.25 1.74
N GLU A 109 -11.81 -17.25 1.94
CA GLU A 109 -13.16 -17.18 1.37
C GLU A 109 -13.15 -16.80 -0.14
N TYR A 110 -11.98 -16.62 -0.74
CA TYR A 110 -11.85 -16.20 -2.14
C TYR A 110 -12.52 -17.19 -3.10
N VAL A 111 -13.32 -16.64 -4.00
CA VAL A 111 -13.94 -17.34 -5.12
C VAL A 111 -13.41 -16.77 -6.43
N ASP A 112 -13.28 -17.63 -7.44
CA ASP A 112 -12.90 -17.17 -8.77
C ASP A 112 -14.03 -16.40 -9.48
N LYS A 113 -13.77 -15.92 -10.69
CA LYS A 113 -14.76 -15.17 -11.49
C LYS A 113 -16.02 -15.99 -11.84
N GLN A 114 -15.98 -17.32 -11.68
CA GLN A 114 -17.09 -18.24 -11.92
C GLN A 114 -17.82 -18.61 -10.61
N GLY A 115 -17.42 -18.04 -9.47
CA GLY A 115 -18.01 -18.32 -8.17
C GLY A 115 -17.55 -19.63 -7.54
N ARG A 116 -16.50 -20.27 -8.09
CA ARG A 116 -15.95 -21.50 -7.55
C ARG A 116 -14.99 -21.18 -6.41
N ASN A 117 -14.98 -22.00 -5.37
CA ASN A 117 -14.00 -21.87 -4.29
C ASN A 117 -12.58 -21.95 -4.87
N ALA A 118 -11.76 -20.96 -4.53
CA ALA A 118 -10.40 -20.83 -5.02
C ALA A 118 -9.45 -20.32 -3.92
N ALA A 119 -9.67 -20.77 -2.68
CA ALA A 119 -8.95 -20.30 -1.50
C ALA A 119 -7.44 -20.10 -1.75
N LEU A 120 -6.93 -18.93 -1.41
CA LEU A 120 -5.53 -18.54 -1.65
C LEU A 120 -4.59 -18.94 -0.50
N ILE A 121 -5.15 -19.40 0.62
CA ILE A 121 -4.44 -19.94 1.77
C ILE A 121 -5.07 -21.28 2.17
N SER A 122 -4.29 -22.16 2.81
CA SER A 122 -4.80 -23.47 3.24
C SER A 122 -5.80 -23.32 4.39
N LYS A 123 -6.68 -24.32 4.54
CA LYS A 123 -7.63 -24.38 5.66
C LYS A 123 -6.90 -24.41 7.01
N GLU A 124 -5.78 -25.12 7.10
CA GLU A 124 -4.95 -25.19 8.31
C GLU A 124 -4.45 -23.80 8.75
N VAL A 125 -3.88 -23.02 7.82
CA VAL A 125 -3.43 -21.65 8.12
C VAL A 125 -4.62 -20.77 8.50
N TRP A 126 -5.75 -20.89 7.79
CA TRP A 126 -6.95 -20.14 8.14
C TRP A 126 -7.46 -20.46 9.53
N ASP A 127 -7.63 -21.74 9.87
CA ASP A 127 -8.15 -22.17 11.17
C ASP A 127 -7.25 -21.64 12.30
N PHE A 128 -5.93 -21.74 12.16
CA PHE A 128 -4.96 -21.20 13.12
C PHE A 128 -5.06 -19.68 13.26
N VAL A 129 -5.13 -18.94 12.14
CA VAL A 129 -5.28 -17.48 12.16
C VAL A 129 -6.61 -17.09 12.80
N HIS A 130 -7.69 -17.82 12.50
CA HIS A 130 -9.01 -17.57 13.06
C HIS A 130 -9.03 -17.79 14.58
N GLU A 131 -8.42 -18.88 15.05
CA GLU A 131 -8.30 -19.19 16.48
C GLU A 131 -7.50 -18.12 17.25
N HIS A 132 -6.41 -17.60 16.67
CA HIS A 132 -5.49 -16.67 17.35
C HIS A 132 -5.58 -15.21 16.85
N HIS A 133 -6.66 -14.86 16.16
CA HIS A 133 -6.77 -13.59 15.42
C HIS A 133 -6.45 -12.34 16.25
N GLU A 134 -6.95 -12.25 17.49
CA GLU A 134 -6.70 -11.08 18.36
C GLU A 134 -5.22 -10.88 18.66
N ARG A 135 -4.49 -11.97 18.93
CA ARG A 135 -3.07 -11.92 19.28
C ARG A 135 -2.24 -11.60 18.05
N LEU A 136 -2.55 -12.24 16.92
CA LEU A 136 -1.88 -12.01 15.64
C LEU A 136 -2.07 -10.57 15.15
N ASP A 137 -3.30 -10.05 15.14
CA ASP A 137 -3.56 -8.66 14.72
C ASP A 137 -2.88 -7.64 15.63
N LYS A 138 -2.72 -7.94 16.91
CA LYS A 138 -2.09 -7.03 17.88
C LYS A 138 -0.58 -6.93 17.73
N VAL A 139 0.10 -8.01 17.32
CA VAL A 139 1.58 -8.02 17.24
C VAL A 139 2.11 -7.45 15.92
N VAL A 140 1.26 -7.35 14.89
CA VAL A 140 1.69 -6.84 13.58
C VAL A 140 2.02 -5.35 13.68
N ASP A 141 3.29 -5.03 13.45
CA ASP A 141 3.81 -3.67 13.42
C ASP A 141 3.89 -3.15 11.97
N TYR A 142 2.88 -2.40 11.53
CA TYR A 142 2.81 -1.85 10.19
C TYR A 142 3.82 -0.73 9.90
N GLU A 143 4.49 -0.16 10.92
CA GLU A 143 5.55 0.82 10.67
C GLU A 143 6.75 0.17 9.99
N ARG A 144 6.95 -1.14 10.18
CA ARG A 144 8.00 -1.92 9.52
C ARG A 144 7.83 -1.99 8.00
N ASP A 145 6.62 -1.79 7.47
CA ASP A 145 6.43 -1.70 6.02
C ASP A 145 7.20 -0.50 5.43
N PHE A 146 7.41 0.59 6.19
CA PHE A 146 8.12 1.77 5.72
C PHE A 146 9.66 1.64 5.73
N ALA A 147 10.18 0.48 6.11
CA ALA A 147 11.61 0.17 6.07
C ALA A 147 12.10 -0.26 4.67
N PHE A 148 11.18 -0.62 3.76
CA PHE A 148 11.55 -0.97 2.38
C PHE A 148 11.96 0.25 1.58
N ASP A 149 12.91 0.07 0.68
CA ASP A 149 13.13 1.01 -0.42
C ASP A 149 12.10 0.79 -1.54
N TYR A 150 12.10 1.68 -2.54
CA TYR A 150 11.06 1.65 -3.57
C TYR A 150 11.12 0.37 -4.40
N PHE A 151 12.31 -0.04 -4.83
CA PHE A 151 12.48 -1.20 -5.68
C PHE A 151 12.20 -2.53 -4.94
N GLY A 152 12.63 -2.65 -3.69
CA GLY A 152 12.30 -3.78 -2.83
C GLY A 152 10.79 -3.90 -2.64
N PHE A 153 10.11 -2.80 -2.31
CA PHE A 153 8.65 -2.79 -2.19
C PHE A 153 7.95 -3.17 -3.50
N LYS A 154 8.36 -2.60 -4.64
CA LYS A 154 7.75 -2.92 -5.95
C LYS A 154 7.97 -4.38 -6.35
N THR A 155 9.07 -4.99 -5.93
CA THR A 155 9.33 -6.42 -6.14
C THR A 155 8.34 -7.26 -5.33
N LEU A 156 8.15 -6.93 -4.04
CA LEU A 156 7.14 -7.59 -3.20
C LEU A 156 5.73 -7.44 -3.77
N GLU A 157 5.33 -6.22 -4.12
CA GLU A 157 3.99 -5.92 -4.65
C GLU A 157 3.69 -6.67 -5.94
N LYS A 158 4.70 -6.84 -6.81
CA LYS A 158 4.52 -7.52 -8.10
C LYS A 158 4.36 -9.02 -7.95
N SER A 159 5.18 -9.66 -7.11
CA SER A 159 5.36 -11.12 -7.17
C SER A 159 4.99 -11.87 -5.89
N TYR A 160 4.89 -11.20 -4.74
CA TYR A 160 4.80 -11.86 -3.43
C TYR A 160 3.48 -11.58 -2.69
N LEU A 161 2.93 -10.38 -2.82
CA LEU A 161 1.67 -10.02 -2.15
C LEU A 161 0.49 -10.67 -2.87
N LEU A 162 -0.33 -11.42 -2.13
CA LEU A 162 -1.50 -12.10 -2.70
C LEU A 162 -2.54 -11.10 -3.21
N ARG A 163 -3.28 -11.52 -4.23
CA ARG A 163 -4.23 -10.69 -4.96
C ARG A 163 -5.62 -11.32 -4.96
N ILE A 164 -6.63 -10.49 -4.70
CA ILE A 164 -8.04 -10.85 -4.84
C ILE A 164 -8.57 -10.12 -6.08
N HIS A 165 -9.11 -10.88 -7.04
CA HIS A 165 -9.62 -10.36 -8.32
C HIS A 165 -8.62 -9.44 -9.07
N GLY A 166 -7.31 -9.72 -8.93
CA GLY A 166 -6.23 -8.97 -9.58
C GLY A 166 -5.68 -7.79 -8.77
N SER A 167 -6.39 -7.34 -7.73
CA SER A 167 -5.96 -6.28 -6.82
C SER A 167 -5.15 -6.85 -5.66
N VAL A 168 -4.06 -6.18 -5.28
CA VAL A 168 -3.26 -6.55 -4.10
C VAL A 168 -4.15 -6.49 -2.86
N ALA A 169 -4.21 -7.59 -2.12
CA ALA A 169 -5.02 -7.72 -0.91
C ALA A 169 -4.16 -7.63 0.36
N GLU A 170 -2.89 -8.03 0.27
CA GLU A 170 -1.96 -8.10 1.40
C GLU A 170 -1.05 -6.89 1.50
N ARG A 171 -0.65 -6.56 2.74
CA ARG A 171 0.50 -5.71 3.05
C ARG A 171 1.77 -6.57 3.21
N PRO A 172 2.98 -5.99 3.12
CA PRO A 172 4.21 -6.75 3.37
C PRO A 172 4.21 -7.45 4.75
N GLN A 173 3.81 -6.77 5.83
CA GLN A 173 3.66 -7.44 7.13
C GLN A 173 2.65 -8.61 7.13
N HIS A 174 1.56 -8.52 6.36
CA HIS A 174 0.62 -9.64 6.23
C HIS A 174 1.27 -10.85 5.57
N MET A 175 2.08 -10.61 4.53
CA MET A 175 2.82 -11.67 3.85
C MET A 175 3.79 -12.36 4.83
N TRP A 176 4.56 -11.60 5.61
CA TRP A 176 5.48 -12.16 6.61
C TRP A 176 4.74 -12.98 7.66
N MET A 177 3.67 -12.41 8.25
CA MET A 177 2.89 -13.10 9.27
C MET A 177 2.20 -14.36 8.73
N ARG A 178 1.69 -14.33 7.49
CA ARG A 178 1.13 -15.51 6.82
C ARG A 178 2.18 -16.61 6.63
N VAL A 179 3.40 -16.24 6.24
CA VAL A 179 4.50 -17.20 6.10
C VAL A 179 4.86 -17.80 7.46
N ALA A 180 4.99 -16.99 8.51
CA ALA A 180 5.23 -17.47 9.87
C ALA A 180 4.13 -18.44 10.34
N CYS A 181 2.84 -18.09 10.14
CA CYS A 181 1.71 -18.98 10.42
C CYS A 181 1.81 -20.29 9.63
N GLY A 182 2.21 -20.23 8.35
CA GLY A 182 2.37 -21.43 7.52
C GLY A 182 3.52 -22.35 7.95
N ILE A 183 4.56 -21.82 8.59
CA ILE A 183 5.70 -22.60 9.09
C ILE A 183 5.42 -23.17 10.49
N HIS A 184 4.80 -22.36 11.35
CA HIS A 184 4.62 -22.63 12.78
C HIS A 184 3.15 -22.86 13.17
N SER A 185 2.32 -23.37 12.24
CA SER A 185 0.93 -23.73 12.53
C SER A 185 0.87 -24.67 13.73
N GLY A 186 0.14 -24.27 14.77
CA GLY A 186 0.03 -24.99 16.05
C GLY A 186 0.87 -24.42 17.19
N ASP A 187 1.75 -23.44 16.94
CA ASP A 187 2.55 -22.75 17.97
C ASP A 187 2.52 -21.23 17.75
N ILE A 188 1.62 -20.55 18.46
CA ILE A 188 1.46 -19.09 18.39
C ILE A 188 2.66 -18.33 18.95
N ASP A 189 3.41 -18.91 19.89
CA ASP A 189 4.58 -18.23 20.46
C ASP A 189 5.71 -18.22 19.43
N ALA A 190 5.94 -19.34 18.73
CA ALA A 190 6.91 -19.41 17.64
C ALA A 190 6.55 -18.49 16.46
N VAL A 191 5.26 -18.35 16.12
CA VAL A 191 4.81 -17.39 15.08
C VAL A 191 5.17 -15.95 15.43
N ILE A 192 5.04 -15.57 16.70
CA ILE A 192 5.26 -14.18 17.16
C ILE A 192 6.75 -13.85 17.30
N GLU A 193 7.60 -14.85 17.56
CA GLU A 193 9.05 -14.67 17.67
C GLU A 193 9.75 -14.46 16.31
N THR A 194 9.13 -14.92 15.21
CA THR A 194 9.64 -14.83 13.84
C THR A 194 9.72 -13.38 13.33
#